data_AF-A0A2D7JHK9-F1
#
_entry.id   AF-A0A2D7JHK9-F1
#
_cell.length_a   1.000
_cell.length_b   1.000
_cell.length_c   1.000
_cell.angle_alpha   90.00
_cell.angle_beta   90.00
_cell.angle_gamma   90.00
#
_symmetry.space_group_name_H-M   'P 1'
#
loop_
_entity.id
_entity.type
_entity.pdbx_description
1 polymer ?
#
loop_
_entity_poly.entity_id
_entity_poly.type
_entity_poly.pdbx_seq_one_letter_code
_entity_poly.pdbx_strand_id
1 'polypeptide(L)'
;MHYRLAKISYRSRYRSTKEMDIIFRQFWEIFKKDHAEEELGVFEELIEEDDIILYKWISGSVDVPEKYRILVSRITTETKHRRSV
;
A
#
# COMPACT_ATOMS: atom_id res chain seq x y z
N MET A 1 -15.98 -7.80 9.18
CA MET A 1 -14.64 -7.32 9.58
C MET A 1 -13.49 -8.13 8.94
N HIS A 2 -13.44 -9.47 9.07
CA HIS A 2 -12.33 -10.29 8.53
C HIS A 2 -12.18 -10.33 6.99
N TYR A 3 -13.26 -10.12 6.24
CA TYR A 3 -13.24 -10.18 4.77
C TYR A 3 -12.38 -9.08 4.12
N ARG A 4 -12.40 -7.87 4.69
CA ARG A 4 -11.67 -6.70 4.17
C ARG A 4 -10.16 -6.94 4.17
N LEU A 5 -9.63 -7.39 5.31
CA LEU A 5 -8.22 -7.75 5.45
C LEU A 5 -7.82 -8.95 4.58
N ALA A 6 -8.70 -9.95 4.41
CA ALA A 6 -8.44 -11.06 3.50
C ALA A 6 -8.34 -10.61 2.04
N LYS A 7 -9.22 -9.70 1.60
CA LYS A 7 -9.21 -9.10 0.26
C LYS A 7 -7.90 -8.33 0.02
N ILE A 8 -7.52 -7.45 0.95
CA ILE A 8 -6.26 -6.69 0.86
C ILE A 8 -5.06 -7.65 0.85
N SER A 9 -5.04 -8.65 1.73
CA SER A 9 -3.94 -9.62 1.77
C SER A 9 -3.80 -10.38 0.46
N TYR A 10 -4.90 -10.77 -0.17
CA TYR A 10 -4.85 -11.50 -1.44
C TYR A 10 -4.28 -10.62 -2.55
N ARG A 11 -4.82 -9.41 -2.73
CA ARG A 11 -4.35 -8.49 -3.79
C ARG A 11 -2.95 -7.95 -3.55
N SER A 12 -2.52 -7.80 -2.30
CA SER A 12 -1.16 -7.36 -1.96
C SER A 12 -0.08 -8.40 -2.30
N ARG A 13 -0.44 -9.67 -2.42
CA ARG A 13 0.50 -10.79 -2.71
C ARG A 13 0.70 -11.05 -4.20
N TYR A 14 -0.17 -10.52 -5.05
CA TYR A 14 -0.18 -10.79 -6.48
C TYR A 14 -0.24 -9.46 -7.24
N ARG A 15 0.91 -8.77 -7.28
CA ARG A 15 1.10 -7.57 -8.10
C ARG A 15 1.87 -7.91 -9.38
N SER A 16 1.61 -7.13 -10.43
CA SER A 16 2.15 -7.33 -11.77
C SER A 16 3.66 -7.10 -11.84
N THR A 17 4.20 -6.26 -10.96
CA THR A 17 5.64 -5.99 -10.89
C THR A 17 6.24 -6.46 -9.56
N LYS A 18 7.48 -6.95 -9.63
CA LYS A 18 8.23 -7.40 -8.45
C LYS A 18 8.44 -6.29 -7.42
N GLU A 19 8.62 -5.05 -7.87
CA GLU A 19 8.80 -3.89 -6.98
C GLU A 19 7.54 -3.62 -6.17
N MET A 20 6.38 -3.58 -6.83
CA MET A 20 5.09 -3.36 -6.18
C MET A 20 4.73 -4.48 -5.23
N ASP A 21 5.00 -5.72 -5.64
CA ASP A 21 4.81 -6.87 -4.78
C ASP A 21 5.66 -6.77 -3.49
N ILE A 22 6.94 -6.41 -3.58
CA ILE A 22 7.81 -6.26 -2.39
C ILE A 22 7.29 -5.15 -1.48
N ILE A 23 6.95 -3.99 -2.04
CA ILE A 23 6.46 -2.82 -1.29
C ILE A 23 5.18 -3.18 -0.53
N PHE A 24 4.19 -3.77 -1.20
CA PHE A 24 2.91 -4.09 -0.59
C PHE A 24 3.00 -5.29 0.36
N ARG A 25 3.82 -6.31 0.07
CA ARG A 25 4.07 -7.40 1.03
C ARG A 25 4.69 -6.89 2.33
N GLN A 26 5.66 -5.98 2.25
CA GLN A 26 6.28 -5.39 3.43
C GLN A 26 5.30 -4.52 4.22
N PHE A 27 4.60 -3.62 3.54
CA PHE A 27 3.63 -2.74 4.18
C PHE A 27 2.48 -3.53 4.82
N TRP A 28 2.01 -4.59 4.17
CA TRP A 28 0.94 -5.46 4.68
C TRP A 28 1.28 -6.07 6.06
N GLU A 29 2.53 -6.45 6.29
CA GLU A 29 2.96 -7.04 7.57
C GLU A 29 2.84 -6.07 8.75
N ILE A 30 2.93 -4.77 8.47
CA ILE A 30 2.77 -3.68 9.44
C ILE A 30 1.28 -3.35 9.57
N PHE A 31 0.62 -3.09 8.44
CA PHE A 31 -0.78 -2.70 8.38
C PHE A 31 -1.72 -3.71 9.04
N LYS A 32 -1.49 -5.02 8.85
CA LYS A 32 -2.34 -6.06 9.44
C LYS A 32 -2.28 -6.11 10.97
N LYS A 33 -1.23 -5.55 11.58
CA LYS A 33 -1.05 -5.49 13.04
C LYS A 33 -1.56 -4.18 13.62
N ASP A 34 -1.41 -3.10 12.86
CA ASP A 34 -1.72 -1.74 13.30
C ASP A 34 -2.29 -0.92 12.14
N HIS A 35 -3.59 -0.63 12.20
CA HIS A 35 -4.30 0.22 11.25
C HIS A 35 -5.49 0.90 11.92
N ALA A 36 -5.79 2.11 11.46
CA ALA A 36 -7.06 2.76 11.78
C ALA A 36 -8.19 2.24 10.86
N GLU A 37 -9.44 2.36 11.30
CA GLU A 37 -10.60 1.86 10.53
C GLU A 37 -10.84 2.69 9.25
N GLU A 38 -10.48 3.98 9.28
CA GLU A 38 -10.51 4.88 8.14
C GLU A 38 -9.47 4.46 7.09
N GLU A 39 -8.26 4.08 7.52
CA GLU A 39 -7.21 3.61 6.61
C GLU A 39 -7.59 2.29 5.94
N LEU A 40 -8.34 1.43 6.62
CA LEU A 40 -8.82 0.17 6.04
C LEU A 40 -9.69 0.41 4.80
N GLY A 41 -10.59 1.41 4.85
CA GLY A 41 -11.39 1.80 3.69
C GLY A 41 -10.55 2.36 2.55
N VAL A 42 -9.63 3.27 2.88
CA VAL A 42 -8.74 3.86 1.90
C VAL A 42 -7.85 2.79 1.23
N PHE A 43 -7.37 1.81 1.99
CA PHE A 43 -6.53 0.75 1.45
C PHE A 43 -7.32 -0.22 0.55
N GLU A 44 -8.58 -0.51 0.88
CA GLU A 44 -9.43 -1.33 0.00
C GLU A 44 -9.68 -0.69 -1.36
N GLU A 45 -9.76 0.64 -1.44
CA GLU A 45 -9.84 1.35 -2.71
C GLU A 45 -8.47 1.39 -3.40
N LEU A 46 -7.42 1.73 -2.66
CA LEU A 46 -6.07 1.88 -3.21
C LEU A 46 -5.53 0.56 -3.80
N ILE A 47 -5.87 -0.59 -3.20
CA ILE A 47 -5.39 -1.90 -3.69
C ILE A 47 -6.03 -2.33 -5.02
N GLU A 48 -7.10 -1.66 -5.44
CA GLU A 48 -7.79 -1.90 -6.71
C GLU A 48 -7.20 -1.09 -7.87
N GLU A 49 -6.40 -0.05 -7.57
CA GLU A 49 -5.75 0.80 -8.56
C GLU A 49 -4.65 0.04 -9.33
N ASP A 50 -4.37 0.54 -10.54
CA ASP A 50 -3.34 -0.04 -11.43
C ASP A 50 -1.92 0.12 -10.84
N ASP A 51 -1.10 -0.92 -10.99
CA ASP A 51 0.25 -0.96 -10.44
C ASP A 51 1.16 0.14 -10.98
N ILE A 52 0.97 0.58 -12.23
CA ILE A 52 1.75 1.68 -12.83
C ILE A 52 1.40 3.00 -12.13
N ILE A 53 0.12 3.24 -11.86
CA ILE A 53 -0.35 4.44 -11.17
C ILE A 53 0.10 4.43 -9.71
N LEU A 54 -0.10 3.31 -9.02
CA LEU A 54 0.34 3.14 -7.64
C LEU A 54 1.86 3.36 -7.50
N TYR A 55 2.65 2.80 -8.43
CA TYR A 55 4.09 3.01 -8.43
C TYR A 55 4.44 4.49 -8.59
N LYS A 56 3.81 5.21 -9.52
CA LYS A 56 4.04 6.66 -9.71
C LYS A 56 3.74 7.49 -8.46
N TRP A 57 2.71 7.12 -7.68
CA TRP A 57 2.41 7.76 -6.41
C TRP A 57 3.47 7.48 -5.35
N ILE A 58 3.87 6.21 -5.22
CA ILE A 58 4.88 5.77 -4.24
C ILE A 58 6.27 6.33 -4.56
N SER A 59 6.61 6.43 -5.85
CA SER A 59 7.86 7.03 -6.33
C SER A 59 7.88 8.55 -6.24
N GLY A 60 6.72 9.20 -6.03
CA GLY A 60 6.57 10.65 -6.06
C GLY A 60 6.69 11.25 -7.46
N SER A 61 6.45 10.46 -8.50
CA SER A 61 6.52 10.92 -9.90
C SER A 61 5.28 11.68 -10.34
N VAL A 62 4.15 11.50 -9.65
CA VAL A 62 2.91 12.26 -9.86
C VAL A 62 2.23 12.56 -8.52
N ASP A 63 1.37 13.57 -8.51
CA ASP A 63 0.62 13.93 -7.31
C ASP A 63 -0.34 12.82 -6.87
N VAL A 64 -0.37 12.60 -5.56
CA VAL A 64 -1.25 11.62 -4.93
C VAL A 64 -2.60 12.29 -4.64
N PRO A 65 -3.73 11.69 -5.07
CA PRO A 65 -5.06 12.16 -4.70
C PRO A 65 -5.21 12.32 -3.18
N GLU A 66 -5.94 13.35 -2.74
CA GLU A 66 -6.14 13.70 -1.32
C GLU A 66 -6.48 12.46 -0.47
N LYS A 67 -7.45 11.67 -0.94
CA LYS A 67 -7.93 10.46 -0.25
C LYS A 67 -6.86 9.42 0.02
N TYR A 68 -5.82 9.35 -0.82
CA TYR A 68 -4.74 8.36 -0.70
C TYR A 68 -3.48 8.93 -0.06
N ARG A 69 -3.38 10.26 0.12
CA ARG A 69 -2.12 10.92 0.50
C ARG A 69 -1.55 10.41 1.81
N ILE A 70 -2.39 10.27 2.83
CA ILE A 70 -1.96 9.77 4.16
C ILE A 70 -1.43 8.34 4.04
N LEU A 71 -2.19 7.46 3.38
CA LEU A 71 -1.81 6.05 3.25
C LEU A 71 -0.56 5.85 2.39
N VAL A 72 -0.43 6.55 1.26
CA VAL A 72 0.77 6.51 0.41
C VAL A 72 1.98 7.07 1.17
N SER A 73 1.83 8.16 1.91
CA SER A 73 2.89 8.68 2.76
C SER A 73 3.36 7.61 3.77
N ARG A 74 2.41 6.94 4.43
CA ARG A 74 2.73 5.84 5.37
C ARG A 74 3.45 4.68 4.67
N ILE A 75 2.97 4.23 3.51
CA ILE A 75 3.64 3.19 2.70
C ILE A 75 5.09 3.60 2.41
N THR A 76 5.32 4.83 1.96
CA THR A 76 6.68 5.28 1.64
C THR A 76 7.58 5.38 2.86
N THR A 77 7.08 5.83 4.01
CA THR A 77 7.87 5.93 5.25
C THR A 77 8.26 4.55 5.77
N GLU A 78 7.29 3.63 5.84
CA GLU A 78 7.49 2.27 6.39
C GLU A 78 8.36 1.38 5.47
N THR A 79 8.33 1.62 4.16
CA THR A 79 9.13 0.82 3.19
C THR A 79 10.51 1.41 2.90
N LYS A 80 10.71 2.73 3.06
CA LYS A 80 12.04 3.37 2.94
C LYS A 80 13.00 2.96 4.06
N HIS A 81 12.49 2.58 5.23
CA HIS A 81 13.29 2.33 6.44
C HIS A 81 14.26 1.12 6.37
N ARG A 82 14.31 0.36 5.27
CA ARG A 82 15.24 -0.77 5.09
C ARG A 82 16.19 -0.68 3.88
N ARG A 83 16.32 0.46 3.20
CA ARG A 83 17.39 0.68 2.18
C ARG A 83 18.73 1.09 2.80
N SER A 84 19.05 0.60 4.00
CA SER A 84 20.35 0.84 4.64
C SER A 84 20.87 -0.46 5.26
N VAL A 85 21.42 -1.31 4.39
CA VAL A 85 22.59 -2.16 4.63
C VAL A 85 23.18 -2.53 3.29
#